data_AF-A0A6B1ENY4-F1
#
_entry.id   AF-A0A6B1ENY4-F1
#
_cell.length_a   1.000
_cell.length_b   1.000
_cell.length_c   1.000
_cell.angle_alpha   90.00
_cell.angle_beta   90.00
_cell.angle_gamma   90.00
#
_symmetry.space_group_name_H-M   'P 1'
#
loop_
_entity.id
_entity.type
_entity.pdbx_description
1 polymer ?
#
loop_
_entity_poly.entity_id
_entity_poly.type
_entity_poly.pdbx_seq_one_letter_code
_entity_poly.pdbx_strand_id
1 'polypeptide(L)'
;MLKIKGLILLTINLAVVGFIGCGDSTGGYGIYRSNEIVTVFIPLPDTSEIAEVKIDDKALHVDIDAGEKIVPRVIQLRGRFFPVVEPHETVEIHGQHRINDHAVIHLRAFDTKYK
;
A
#
# COMPACT_ATOMS: atom_id res chain seq x y z
N MET A 1 -8.91 47.14 -8.13
CA MET A 1 -10.10 46.74 -7.35
C MET A 1 -10.73 45.54 -8.09
N LEU A 2 -10.45 44.29 -7.70
CA LEU A 2 -11.35 43.37 -6.94
C LEU A 2 -12.78 43.36 -7.55
N LYS A 3 -13.39 42.27 -8.04
CA LYS A 3 -13.38 40.86 -7.64
C LYS A 3 -13.97 39.99 -8.78
N ILE A 4 -13.30 38.93 -9.21
CA ILE A 4 -13.94 37.63 -9.51
C ILE A 4 -12.97 36.55 -9.00
N LYS A 5 -12.96 36.38 -7.67
CA LYS A 5 -12.42 35.19 -7.01
C LYS A 5 -13.60 34.25 -6.84
N GLY A 6 -13.54 33.04 -7.40
CA GLY A 6 -14.47 31.98 -7.00
C GLY A 6 -15.15 31.17 -8.09
N LEU A 7 -14.52 30.96 -9.25
CA LEU A 7 -15.01 29.94 -10.19
C LEU A 7 -13.88 29.21 -10.94
N ILE A 8 -12.79 28.91 -10.24
CA ILE A 8 -11.73 27.96 -10.67
C ILE A 8 -11.58 26.85 -9.61
N LEU A 9 -12.53 26.75 -8.68
CA LEU A 9 -12.45 25.86 -7.52
C LEU A 9 -13.57 24.82 -7.54
N LEU A 10 -13.76 24.10 -8.66
CA LEU A 10 -14.52 22.85 -8.65
C LEU A 10 -14.28 21.94 -9.86
N THR A 11 -13.14 22.05 -10.56
CA THR A 11 -12.55 20.87 -11.23
C THR A 11 -11.74 20.15 -10.17
N ILE A 12 -12.48 19.53 -9.25
CA ILE A 12 -11.97 18.57 -8.29
C ILE A 12 -11.19 17.55 -9.13
N ASN A 13 -9.87 17.65 -9.03
CA ASN A 13 -8.85 16.61 -8.86
C ASN A 13 -9.38 15.17 -8.77
N LEU A 14 -10.16 14.74 -9.74
CA LEU A 14 -10.23 13.36 -10.18
C LEU A 14 -9.12 13.20 -11.23
N ALA A 15 -7.89 13.52 -10.81
CA ALA A 15 -6.72 12.86 -11.36
C ALA A 15 -6.80 11.43 -10.84
N VAL A 16 -7.70 10.65 -11.45
CA VAL A 16 -7.47 9.24 -11.68
C VAL A 16 -6.17 9.22 -12.45
N VAL A 17 -5.04 9.20 -11.73
CA VAL A 17 -3.73 8.84 -12.26
C VAL A 17 -3.80 7.32 -12.48
N GLY A 18 -4.66 6.93 -13.42
CA GLY A 18 -4.44 5.74 -14.21
C GLY A 18 -3.39 6.13 -15.24
N PHE A 19 -2.43 5.24 -15.42
CA PHE A 19 -1.33 5.27 -16.39
C PHE A 19 -0.08 6.03 -15.95
N ILE A 20 0.96 5.23 -15.65
CA ILE A 20 2.39 5.58 -15.59
C ILE A 20 2.88 6.11 -14.23
N GLY A 21 2.56 5.39 -13.15
CA GLY A 21 3.39 5.32 -11.95
C GLY A 21 3.96 3.90 -11.85
N CYS A 22 5.24 3.75 -12.12
CA CYS A 22 5.95 2.49 -12.28
C CYS A 22 6.04 1.73 -10.94
N GLY A 23 5.03 0.92 -10.65
CA GLY A 23 5.09 -0.20 -9.70
C GLY A 23 4.74 -1.45 -10.46
N ASP A 24 5.62 -2.44 -10.46
CA ASP A 24 5.44 -3.71 -11.17
C ASP A 24 4.05 -4.27 -10.88
N SER A 25 3.20 -4.31 -11.91
CA SER A 25 1.92 -5.00 -11.91
C SER A 25 2.18 -6.50 -11.97
N THR A 26 2.79 -7.06 -10.93
CA THR A 26 2.86 -8.50 -10.70
C THR A 26 1.64 -8.91 -9.89
N GLY A 27 0.53 -9.06 -10.61
CA GLY A 27 -0.66 -9.84 -10.25
C GLY A 27 -1.10 -9.86 -8.78
N GLY A 28 -1.89 -8.87 -8.38
CA GLY A 28 -2.85 -9.03 -7.29
C GLY A 28 -2.58 -8.26 -6.00
N TYR A 29 -1.84 -7.15 -6.03
CA TYR A 29 -1.84 -6.18 -4.93
C TYR A 29 -1.50 -4.77 -5.46
N GLY A 30 -1.93 -3.74 -4.74
CA GLY A 30 -1.57 -2.34 -4.97
C GLY A 30 -0.72 -1.82 -3.83
N ILE A 31 0.24 -0.94 -4.11
CA ILE A 31 1.03 -0.27 -3.07
C ILE A 31 0.98 1.23 -3.30
N TYR A 32 0.72 1.97 -2.22
CA TYR A 32 0.71 3.42 -2.19
C TYR A 32 1.63 3.91 -1.07
N ARG A 33 2.36 5.00 -1.30
CA ARG A 33 3.16 5.65 -0.27
C ARG A 33 2.78 7.11 -0.12
N SER A 34 2.65 7.56 1.12
CA SER A 34 2.52 8.97 1.51
C SER A 34 3.39 9.23 2.72
N ASN A 35 4.41 10.07 2.56
CA ASN A 35 5.42 10.37 3.58
C ASN A 35 6.06 9.09 4.16
N GLU A 36 5.95 8.89 5.47
CA GLU A 36 6.42 7.73 6.23
C GLU A 36 5.43 6.56 6.26
N ILE A 37 4.27 6.67 5.59
CA ILE A 37 3.27 5.61 5.57
C ILE A 37 3.25 4.92 4.20
N VAL A 38 3.44 3.62 4.21
CA VAL A 38 3.24 2.73 3.06
C VAL A 38 1.97 1.93 3.28
N THR A 39 1.06 1.96 2.32
CA THR A 39 -0.22 1.23 2.37
C THR A 39 -0.24 0.19 1.28
N VAL A 40 -0.50 -1.06 1.67
CA VAL A 40 -0.60 -2.20 0.76
C VAL A 40 -2.05 -2.66 0.70
N PHE A 41 -2.58 -2.77 -0.51
CA PHE A 41 -3.92 -3.23 -0.82
C PHE A 41 -3.84 -4.61 -1.43
N ILE A 42 -4.48 -5.60 -0.82
CA ILE A 42 -4.47 -6.99 -1.26
C ILE A 42 -5.93 -7.39 -1.50
N PRO A 43 -6.33 -7.67 -2.74
CA PRO A 43 -7.66 -8.22 -3.02
C PRO A 43 -7.86 -9.51 -2.22
N LEU A 44 -8.97 -9.54 -1.52
CA LEU A 44 -9.45 -10.68 -0.75
C LEU A 44 -10.62 -11.30 -1.52
N PRO A 45 -10.55 -12.61 -1.85
CA PRO A 45 -11.74 -13.34 -2.27
C PRO A 45 -12.90 -13.15 -1.28
N ASP A 46 -14.13 -13.27 -1.77
CA ASP A 46 -15.30 -13.15 -0.91
C ASP A 46 -15.21 -14.14 0.26
N THR A 47 -15.52 -13.66 1.46
CA THR A 47 -15.41 -14.37 2.77
C THR A 47 -14.01 -14.66 3.33
N SER A 48 -12.91 -14.35 2.63
CA SER A 48 -11.56 -14.66 3.15
C SER A 48 -11.06 -13.66 4.20
N GLU A 49 -10.31 -14.08 5.22
CA GLU A 49 -9.78 -13.19 6.26
C GLU A 49 -8.26 -13.10 6.26
N ILE A 50 -7.73 -12.05 6.89
CA ILE A 50 -6.29 -11.95 7.15
C ILE A 50 -6.01 -12.83 8.36
N ALA A 51 -5.29 -13.93 8.17
CA ALA A 51 -4.90 -14.82 9.25
C ALA A 51 -3.65 -14.31 9.97
N GLU A 52 -2.63 -13.89 9.20
CA GLU A 52 -1.36 -13.42 9.75
C GLU A 52 -0.73 -12.36 8.85
N VAL A 53 -0.05 -11.40 9.48
CA VAL A 53 0.77 -10.39 8.81
C VAL A 53 2.12 -10.30 9.49
N LYS A 54 3.18 -10.44 8.71
CA LYS A 54 4.57 -10.37 9.16
C LYS A 54 5.39 -9.55 8.19
N ILE A 55 6.45 -8.94 8.71
CA ILE A 55 7.43 -8.23 7.89
C ILE A 55 8.82 -8.79 8.16
N ASP A 56 9.51 -9.21 7.09
CA ASP A 56 10.87 -9.73 7.15
C ASP A 56 11.67 -9.16 5.98
N ASP A 57 12.83 -8.56 6.26
CA ASP A 57 13.71 -7.91 5.27
C ASP A 57 13.00 -6.99 4.23
N LYS A 58 11.94 -6.27 4.63
CA LYS A 58 11.08 -5.45 3.73
C LYS A 58 10.28 -6.27 2.70
N ALA A 59 10.08 -7.55 2.97
CA ALA A 59 9.01 -8.35 2.40
C ALA A 59 7.84 -8.38 3.38
N LEU A 60 6.66 -8.01 2.90
CA LEU A 60 5.42 -8.15 3.63
C LEU A 60 4.83 -9.53 3.34
N HIS A 61 4.72 -10.35 4.37
CA HIS A 61 4.09 -11.66 4.34
C HIS A 61 2.67 -11.53 4.88
N VAL A 62 1.69 -11.96 4.09
CA VAL A 62 0.28 -11.95 4.45
C VAL A 62 -0.33 -13.31 4.16
N ASP A 63 -0.80 -13.98 5.20
CA ASP A 63 -1.52 -15.23 5.09
C ASP A 63 -3.02 -14.93 5.06
N ILE A 64 -3.68 -15.39 3.99
CA ILE A 64 -5.12 -15.20 3.79
C ILE A 64 -5.82 -16.53 4.06
N ASP A 65 -6.73 -16.54 5.02
CA ASP A 65 -7.63 -17.67 5.25
C ASP A 65 -8.80 -17.61 4.26
N ALA A 66 -8.86 -18.58 3.33
CA ALA A 66 -9.94 -18.71 2.35
C ALA A 66 -10.99 -19.77 2.76
N GLY A 67 -11.09 -20.10 4.05
CA GLY A 67 -12.03 -21.06 4.62
C GLY A 67 -11.52 -22.50 4.58
N GLU A 68 -11.15 -23.01 3.41
CA GLU A 68 -10.64 -24.38 3.26
C GLU A 68 -9.10 -24.46 3.30
N LYS A 69 -8.41 -23.33 3.09
CA LYS A 69 -6.95 -23.27 3.03
C LYS A 69 -6.42 -21.88 3.36
N ILE A 70 -5.20 -21.85 3.88
CA ILE A 70 -4.39 -20.65 3.98
C ILE A 70 -3.63 -20.41 2.67
N VAL A 71 -3.74 -19.21 2.12
CA VAL A 71 -3.04 -18.78 0.90
C VAL A 71 -2.00 -17.73 1.28
N PRO A 72 -0.70 -18.08 1.26
CA PRO A 72 0.36 -17.13 1.56
C PRO A 72 0.56 -16.14 0.40
N ARG A 73 0.76 -14.87 0.74
CA ARG A 73 1.13 -13.79 -0.16
C ARG A 73 2.41 -13.14 0.33
N VAL A 74 3.37 -12.97 -0.57
CA VAL A 74 4.63 -12.28 -0.28
C VAL A 74 4.75 -11.08 -1.20
N ILE A 75 4.88 -9.90 -0.60
CA ILE A 75 4.88 -8.62 -1.29
C ILE A 75 6.23 -7.96 -1.04
N GLN A 76 7.01 -7.82 -2.11
CA GLN A 76 8.32 -7.19 -2.04
C GLN A 76 8.15 -5.67 -2.03
N LEU A 77 8.59 -5.02 -0.95
CA LEU A 77 8.54 -3.56 -0.84
C LEU A 77 9.76 -2.87 -1.48
N ARG A 78 10.73 -3.68 -1.94
CA ARG A 78 11.90 -3.28 -2.72
C ARG A 78 11.61 -3.49 -4.20
N GLY A 79 11.42 -2.40 -4.94
CA GLY A 79 11.26 -2.43 -6.40
C GLY A 79 12.60 -2.27 -7.13
N ARG A 80 12.69 -2.84 -8.33
CA ARG A 80 13.87 -2.70 -9.21
C ARG A 80 13.92 -1.34 -9.92
N PHE A 81 12.77 -0.76 -10.23
CA PHE A 81 12.65 0.51 -10.95
C PHE A 81 12.38 1.69 -10.02
N PHE A 82 11.60 1.49 -8.94
CA PHE A 82 11.40 2.44 -7.85
C PHE A 82 11.17 1.67 -6.55
N PRO A 83 12.05 1.78 -5.54
CA PRO A 83 11.78 1.20 -4.23
C PRO A 83 10.61 1.94 -3.58
N VAL A 84 9.59 1.21 -3.10
CA VAL A 84 8.57 1.82 -2.25
C VAL A 84 9.17 2.13 -0.87
N VAL A 85 10.09 1.28 -0.42
CA VAL A 85 10.87 1.47 0.79
C VAL A 85 12.35 1.54 0.42
N GLU A 86 12.99 2.65 0.77
CA GLU A 86 14.38 2.91 0.42
C GLU A 86 15.33 1.95 1.15
N PRO A 87 16.55 1.69 0.62
CA PRO A 87 17.51 0.77 1.24
C PRO A 87 17.88 1.12 2.68
N HIS A 88 17.91 2.40 3.03
CA HIS A 88 18.26 2.92 4.35
C HIS A 88 17.05 3.04 5.30
N GLU A 89 15.85 2.70 4.86
CA GLU A 89 14.67 2.69 5.71
C GLU A 89 14.46 1.32 6.35
N THR A 90 13.80 1.29 7.50
CA THR A 90 13.15 0.11 8.06
C THR A 90 11.63 0.31 8.03
N VAL A 91 10.87 -0.77 8.12
CA VAL A 91 9.40 -0.73 8.09
C VAL A 91 8.83 -1.60 9.19
N GLU A 92 7.77 -1.11 9.83
CA GLU A 92 7.03 -1.80 10.87
C GLU A 92 5.54 -1.80 10.54
N ILE A 93 4.82 -2.84 10.95
CA ILE A 93 3.36 -2.90 10.76
C ILE A 93 2.72 -1.89 11.69
N HIS A 94 1.97 -0.94 11.14
CA HIS A 94 1.26 0.10 11.88
C HIS A 94 -0.21 -0.25 12.09
N GLY A 95 -0.85 -0.92 11.12
CA GLY A 95 -2.24 -1.33 11.22
C GLY A 95 -2.65 -2.27 10.10
N GLN A 96 -3.71 -3.03 10.33
CA GLN A 96 -4.30 -3.94 9.36
C GLN A 96 -5.83 -3.86 9.42
N HIS A 97 -6.46 -3.76 8.26
CA HIS A 97 -7.91 -3.63 8.15
C HIS A 97 -8.43 -4.42 6.96
N ARG A 98 -9.64 -4.93 7.06
CA ARG A 98 -10.43 -5.31 5.88
C ARG A 98 -11.31 -4.11 5.51
N ILE A 99 -11.20 -3.65 4.27
CA ILE A 99 -12.05 -2.61 3.70
C ILE A 99 -12.63 -3.18 2.41
N ASN A 100 -13.95 -3.41 2.41
CA ASN A 100 -14.66 -4.08 1.32
C ASN A 100 -14.06 -5.47 0.99
N ASP A 101 -13.63 -5.64 -0.25
CA ASP A 101 -12.98 -6.80 -0.87
C ASP A 101 -11.44 -6.70 -0.80
N HIS A 102 -10.88 -5.88 0.08
CA HIS A 102 -9.43 -5.69 0.21
C HIS A 102 -8.97 -5.81 1.67
N ALA A 103 -7.83 -6.47 1.85
CA ALA A 103 -6.96 -6.30 3.00
C ALA A 103 -6.11 -5.05 2.77
N VAL A 104 -6.11 -4.16 3.76
CA VAL A 104 -5.36 -2.92 3.76
C VAL A 104 -4.37 -2.99 4.92
N ILE A 105 -3.08 -3.07 4.58
CA ILE A 105 -1.98 -3.10 5.54
C ILE A 105 -1.26 -1.76 5.51
N HIS A 106 -1.23 -1.07 6.64
CA HIS A 106 -0.45 0.14 6.83
C HIS A 106 0.89 -0.22 7.47
N LEU A 107 1.95 0.21 6.83
CA LEU A 107 3.32 0.11 7.30
C LEU A 107 3.85 1.51 7.57
N ARG A 108 4.64 1.65 8.63
CA ARG A 108 5.38 2.88 8.90
C ARG A 108 6.85 2.66 8.54
N ALA A 109 7.36 3.48 7.64
CA ALA A 109 8.74 3.51 7.23
C ALA A 109 9.52 4.54 8.07
N PHE A 110 10.72 4.16 8.50
CA PHE A 110 11.60 5.01 9.29
C PHE A 110 13.00 5.00 8.69
N ASP A 111 13.61 6.16 8.58
CA ASP A 111 15.01 6.25 8.19
C ASP A 111 15.90 5.74 9.35
N THR A 112 16.72 4.74 9.06
CA THR A 112 17.67 4.18 10.05
C THR A 112 18.81 5.13 10.39
N LYS A 113 19.04 6.17 9.60
CA LYS A 113 20.09 7.18 9.85
C LYS A 113 19.76 8.14 11.00
N TYR A 114 18.49 8.24 11.38
CA TYR A 114 18.01 9.17 12.40
C TYR A 114 17.39 8.46 13.61
N LYS A 115 17.68 7.16 13.78
CA LYS A 115 17.21 6.34 14.91
C LYS A 115 18.23 6.33 16.04
#